data_AF-A0A6V7KQR6-F1
#
_entry.id   AF-A0A6V7KQR6-F1
#
_cell.length_a   1.000
_cell.length_b   1.000
_cell.length_c   1.000
_cell.angle_alpha   90.00
_cell.angle_beta   90.00
_cell.angle_gamma   90.00
#
_symmetry.space_group_name_H-M   'P 1'
#
loop_
_entity.id
_entity.type
_entity.pdbx_description
1 polymer ?
#
loop_
_entity_poly.entity_id
_entity_poly.type
_entity_poly.pdbx_seq_one_letter_code
_entity_poly.pdbx_strand_id
1 'polypeptide(L)' 'KSRNLSEKKRRDQFNMLVNELGSMVSTNTRKMDKSTVLKSTILFLKNHN' A
#
# COMPACT_ATOMS: atom_id res chain seq x y z
N LYS A 1 -24.36 -9.84 9.51
CA LYS A 1 -22.99 -10.36 9.80
C LYS A 1 -22.12 -10.52 8.54
N SER A 2 -22.65 -11.02 7.41
CA SER A 2 -21.90 -11.18 6.14
C SER A 2 -21.26 -9.89 5.58
N ARG A 3 -21.98 -8.76 5.57
CA ARG A 3 -21.48 -7.46 5.07
C ARG A 3 -20.20 -6.99 5.77
N ASN A 4 -20.15 -7.09 7.10
CA ASN A 4 -19.01 -6.63 7.89
C ASN A 4 -17.76 -7.47 7.61
N LEU A 5 -17.94 -8.78 7.41
CA LEU A 5 -16.84 -9.70 7.08
C LEU A 5 -16.30 -9.45 5.67
N SER A 6 -17.19 -9.24 4.70
CA SER A 6 -16.81 -8.88 3.33
C SER A 6 -16.01 -7.57 3.31
N GLU A 7 -16.48 -6.57 4.04
CA GLU A 7 -15.77 -5.29 4.12
C GLU A 7 -14.43 -5.40 4.85
N LYS A 8 -14.36 -6.20 5.93
CA LYS A 8 -13.09 -6.51 6.59
C LYS A 8 -12.11 -7.17 5.61
N LYS A 9 -12.55 -8.16 4.83
CA LYS A 9 -11.71 -8.84 3.84
C LYS A 9 -11.15 -7.87 2.80
N ARG A 10 -11.98 -6.96 2.26
CA ARG A 10 -11.54 -5.92 1.32
C ARG A 10 -10.48 -5.00 1.93
N ARG A 11 -10.68 -4.56 3.18
CA ARG A 11 -9.70 -3.71 3.89
C ARG A 11 -8.40 -4.44 4.16
N ASP A 12 -8.47 -5.69 4.58
CA ASP A 12 -7.28 -6.50 4.85
C ASP A 12 -6.49 -6.73 3.55
N GLN A 13 -7.17 -7.04 2.45
CA GLN A 13 -6.55 -7.16 1.12
C GLN A 13 -5.89 -5.85 0.66
N PHE A 14 -6.59 -4.72 0.80
CA PHE A 14 -6.01 -3.40 0.49
C PHE A 14 -4.75 -3.12 1.31
N ASN A 15 -4.77 -3.41 2.61
CA ASN A 15 -3.62 -3.19 3.49
C ASN A 15 -2.42 -4.07 3.11
N MET A 16 -2.64 -5.33 2.71
CA MET A 16 -1.57 -6.21 2.24
C MET A 16 -0.89 -5.64 0.99
N LEU A 17 -1.69 -5.26 -0.02
CA LEU A 17 -1.17 -4.68 -1.26
C LEU A 17 -0.38 -3.38 -1.01
N VAL A 18 -0.88 -2.49 -0.13
CA VAL A 18 -0.16 -1.25 0.21
C VAL A 18 1.16 -1.54 0.94
N ASN A 19 1.21 -2.57 1.80
CA ASN A 19 2.45 -2.94 2.48
C ASN A 19 3.49 -3.51 1.51
N GLU A 20 3.08 -4.40 0.61
CA GLU A 20 3.94 -4.93 -0.46
C GLU A 20 4.47 -3.80 -1.34
N LEU A 21 3.59 -2.89 -1.74
CA LEU A 21 3.97 -1.71 -2.52
C LEU A 21 4.99 -0.83 -1.77
N GLY A 22 4.78 -0.62 -0.47
CA GLY A 22 5.72 0.11 0.39
C GLY A 22 7.11 -0.52 0.40
N SER A 23 7.20 -1.85 0.47
CA SER A 23 8.48 -2.57 0.42
C SER A 23 9.18 -2.49 -0.93
N MET A 24 8.44 -2.33 -2.04
CA MET A 24 9.03 -2.19 -3.37
C MET A 24 9.59 -0.80 -3.64
N VAL A 25 8.99 0.25 -3.04
CA VAL A 25 9.37 1.65 -3.30
C VAL A 25 10.28 2.26 -2.24
N SER A 26 10.43 1.62 -1.08
CA SER A 26 11.31 2.06 0.00
C SER A 26 12.49 1.10 0.16
N THR A 27 13.70 1.62 0.05
CA THR A 27 14.94 0.90 0.41
C THR A 27 15.19 0.89 1.93
N ASN A 28 14.42 1.67 2.69
CA ASN A 28 14.52 1.79 4.14
C ASN A 28 13.46 0.91 4.83
N THR A 29 13.82 0.29 5.95
CA THR A 29 12.96 -0.55 6.80
C THR A 29 11.92 0.25 7.58
N ARG A 30 11.92 1.59 7.48
CA ARG A 30 10.93 2.46 8.14
C ARG A 30 9.54 2.27 7.54
N LYS A 31 8.58 1.92 8.41
CA LYS A 31 7.16 1.85 8.04
C LYS A 31 6.65 3.21 7.58
N MET A 32 6.16 3.26 6.34
CA MET A 32 5.52 4.44 5.75
C MET A 32 4.02 4.43 6.00
N ASP A 33 3.40 5.61 6.12
CA ASP A 33 1.94 5.69 6.09
C ASP A 33 1.40 5.41 4.69
N LYS A 34 0.13 5.00 4.61
CA LYS A 34 -0.49 4.54 3.36
C LYS A 34 -0.50 5.60 2.26
N SER A 35 -0.74 6.87 2.61
CA SER A 35 -0.78 7.95 1.65
C SER A 35 0.61 8.25 1.10
N THR A 36 1.63 8.19 1.95
CA THR A 36 3.02 8.37 1.52
C THR A 36 3.48 7.22 0.63
N VAL A 37 3.15 5.95 0.93
CA VAL A 37 3.43 4.83 0.02
C VAL A 37 2.88 5.11 -1.36
N LEU A 38 1.58 5.44 -1.47
CA LEU A 38 0.94 5.69 -2.76
C LEU A 38 1.57 6.86 -3.53
N LYS A 39 1.87 7.98 -2.85
CA LYS A 39 2.55 9.14 -3.46
C LYS A 39 3.96 8.78 -3.94
N SER A 40 4.72 8.06 -3.12
CA SER A 40 6.07 7.61 -3.46
C SER A 40 6.06 6.63 -4.63
N THR A 41 5.09 5.72 -4.73
CA THR A 41 4.93 4.85 -5.89
C THR A 41 4.67 5.63 -7.17
N ILE A 42 3.75 6.60 -7.14
CA ILE A 42 3.47 7.44 -8.32
C ILE A 42 4.74 8.18 -8.75
N LEU A 43 5.48 8.74 -7.79
CA LEU A 43 6.73 9.43 -8.08
C LEU A 43 7.78 8.48 -8.64
N PHE A 44 7.95 7.30 -8.04
CA PHE A 44 8.90 6.28 -8.49
C PHE A 44 8.64 5.91 -9.96
N LEU A 45 7.40 5.54 -10.30
CA LEU A 45 7.04 5.16 -11.67
C LEU A 45 7.21 6.31 -12.66
N LYS A 46 6.91 7.56 -12.27
CA LYS A 46 7.10 8.74 -13.13
C LYS A 46 8.57 9.04 -13.44
N ASN A 47 9.48 8.77 -12.51
CA ASN A 47 10.92 8.99 -12.72
C ASN A 47 11.61 7.83 -13.45
N HIS A 48 10.92 6.70 -13.60
CA HIS A 48 11.45 5.48 -14.22
C HIS A 48 10.95 5.27 -15.65
N ASN A 49 10.34 6.30 -16.25
CA ASN A 49 9.70 6.32 -17.56
C ASN A 49 10.28 7.44 -18.43
#